data_AF-A0A497B6I1-F1
#
_entry.id   AF-A0A497B6I1-F1
#
_cell.length_a   1.000
_cell.length_b   1.000
_cell.length_c   1.000
_cell.angle_alpha   90.00
_cell.angle_beta   90.00
_cell.angle_gamma   90.00
#
_symmetry.space_group_name_H-M   'P 1'
#
loop_
_entity.id
_entity.type
_entity.pdbx_description
1 polymer ?
#
loop_
_entity_poly.entity_id
_entity_poly.type
_entity_poly.pdbx_seq_one_letter_code
_entity_poly.pdbx_strand_id
1 'polypeptide(L)'
;MKAYLSTCLRRELDAGTAYSISQTLALTEPKFTWGINYDALIDRVRSQQATFFLDNPSLGDVLLFVDHDILFTARDAAQIVKDVYNGYDVCGAMYVTRSGTVPHPAVRLKPGQRVVFKPDAEPVEIVYASTGFMGIHRKVFEKLAQSLPVLRSGVDEIIPFFMPFAYQGEYLSEDWAFCQRARDAGFKIYLDPRIKLAHMGDRAYVLEDLQLSATDQIVTFTVREGQIDRTEIISDLAAYWNKTIEEVKNILNTVSGKQLLAREWNEKNPQTPEEVENFYRATKNYIYDLAQFNLSPGYWWRIYPVRQLAGKRIVDFGGGIGTLSLALAEANREVTYVELPSEHRRFAEFRFKRHRANIRVVDSLDGLTNQDAIVAIDTLEHIHPSRIEAIARKMCEALRNGGVILEVSDFGYSDEHPMHYDTRSLWEKIFKELGCIKISEGRYEKKGG
;
A
#
# COMPACT_ATOMS: atom_id res chain seq x y z
N MET A 1 -13.53 -0.38 17.14
CA MET A 1 -13.20 -1.77 16.75
C MET A 1 -11.69 -1.94 16.75
N LYS A 2 -11.15 -3.04 17.30
CA LYS A 2 -9.70 -3.31 17.32
C LYS A 2 -9.42 -4.63 16.63
N ALA A 3 -8.41 -4.64 15.77
CA ALA A 3 -8.02 -5.84 15.03
C ALA A 3 -6.51 -6.03 15.02
N TYR A 4 -6.09 -7.30 15.08
CA TYR A 4 -4.72 -7.73 14.84
C TYR A 4 -4.59 -8.17 13.39
N LEU A 5 -3.85 -7.42 12.58
CA LEU A 5 -3.47 -7.81 11.23
C LEU A 5 -2.22 -8.68 11.33
N SER A 6 -2.30 -9.92 10.87
CA SER A 6 -1.18 -10.86 10.90
C SER A 6 -0.75 -11.24 9.49
N THR A 7 0.56 -11.12 9.24
CA THR A 7 1.18 -11.54 7.98
C THR A 7 2.15 -12.69 8.24
N CYS A 8 1.87 -13.86 7.66
CA CYS A 8 2.69 -15.05 7.79
C CYS A 8 3.57 -15.24 6.55
N LEU A 9 4.89 -15.18 6.72
CA LEU A 9 5.86 -15.22 5.63
C LEU A 9 6.53 -16.59 5.51
N ARG A 10 6.89 -16.99 4.29
CA ARG A 10 7.97 -17.98 4.09
C ARG A 10 9.33 -17.32 3.89
N ARG A 11 9.39 -16.20 3.15
CA ARG A 11 10.64 -15.55 2.75
C ARG A 11 10.55 -14.03 2.75
N GLU A 12 9.67 -13.46 1.94
CA GLU A 12 9.61 -12.02 1.68
C GLU A 12 8.18 -11.49 1.70
N LEU A 13 8.05 -10.16 1.75
CA LEU A 13 6.78 -9.44 1.70
C LEU A 13 6.72 -8.63 0.41
N ASP A 14 5.68 -8.81 -0.39
CA ASP A 14 5.48 -8.03 -1.62
C ASP A 14 5.30 -6.54 -1.31
N ALA A 15 5.85 -5.68 -2.17
CA ALA A 15 5.81 -4.23 -1.97
C ALA A 15 4.38 -3.67 -2.03
N GLY A 16 3.52 -4.20 -2.89
CA GLY A 16 2.11 -3.80 -2.98
C GLY A 16 1.32 -4.26 -1.76
N THR A 17 1.61 -5.45 -1.24
CA THR A 17 1.04 -5.92 0.04
C THR A 17 1.52 -5.05 1.21
N ALA A 18 2.81 -4.72 1.26
CA ALA A 18 3.37 -3.83 2.28
C ALA A 18 2.70 -2.44 2.24
N TYR A 19 2.46 -1.90 1.04
CA TYR A 19 1.70 -0.68 0.85
C TYR A 19 0.26 -0.81 1.39
N SER A 20 -0.43 -1.89 1.05
CA SER A 20 -1.79 -2.19 1.52
C SER A 20 -1.90 -2.25 3.06
N ILE A 21 -0.93 -2.92 3.70
CA ILE A 21 -0.82 -2.98 5.16
C ILE A 21 -0.55 -1.59 5.73
N SER A 22 0.35 -0.80 5.11
CA SER A 22 0.68 0.54 5.60
C SER A 22 -0.53 1.49 5.62
N GLN A 23 -1.36 1.44 4.57
CA GLN A 23 -2.61 2.20 4.49
C GLN A 23 -3.61 1.75 5.56
N THR A 24 -3.67 0.45 5.82
CA THR A 24 -4.56 -0.14 6.84
C THR A 24 -4.15 0.28 8.25
N LEU A 25 -2.86 0.33 8.55
CA LEU A 25 -2.35 0.76 9.85
C LEU A 25 -2.52 2.27 10.10
N ALA A 26 -2.72 3.07 9.06
CA ALA A 26 -3.00 4.49 9.18
C ALA A 26 -4.47 4.77 9.57
N LEU A 27 -5.36 3.76 9.53
CA LEU A 27 -6.74 3.90 9.94
C LEU A 27 -6.86 4.17 11.45
N THR A 28 -7.74 5.09 11.81
CA THR A 28 -8.10 5.35 13.21
C THR A 28 -9.25 4.47 13.69
N GLU A 29 -10.09 3.99 12.78
CA GLU A 29 -11.25 3.13 13.06
C GLU A 29 -11.62 2.27 11.83
N PRO A 30 -11.56 0.92 11.90
CA PRO A 30 -11.01 0.13 13.00
C PRO A 30 -9.54 0.45 13.26
N LYS A 31 -9.10 0.29 14.51
CA LYS A 31 -7.68 0.44 14.88
C LYS A 31 -6.97 -0.90 14.68
N PHE A 32 -5.89 -0.90 13.90
CA PHE A 32 -5.10 -2.09 13.62
C PHE A 32 -3.78 -2.09 14.40
N THR A 33 -3.43 -3.25 14.94
CA THR A 33 -2.05 -3.60 15.32
C THR A 33 -1.54 -4.62 14.31
N TRP A 34 -0.31 -4.49 13.84
CA TRP A 34 0.27 -5.43 12.88
C TRP A 34 1.34 -6.29 13.55
N GLY A 35 1.35 -7.57 13.21
CA GLY A 35 2.46 -8.46 13.50
C GLY A 35 2.82 -9.31 12.29
N ILE A 36 4.10 -9.64 12.22
CA ILE A 36 4.69 -10.42 11.14
C ILE A 36 5.51 -11.55 11.77
N ASN A 37 5.42 -12.74 11.18
CA ASN A 37 6.25 -13.87 11.59
C ASN A 37 6.57 -14.75 10.38
N TYR A 38 7.68 -15.47 10.43
CA TYR A 38 8.20 -16.26 9.32
C TYR A 38 8.43 -17.71 9.72
N ASP A 39 8.04 -18.63 8.85
CA ASP A 39 8.32 -20.06 8.99
C ASP A 39 8.21 -20.75 7.62
N ALA A 40 8.98 -21.81 7.41
CA ALA A 40 8.81 -22.70 6.26
C ALA A 40 7.46 -23.44 6.31
N LEU A 41 6.93 -23.71 7.51
CA LEU A 41 5.62 -24.33 7.75
C LEU A 41 4.56 -23.25 8.01
N ILE A 42 3.78 -22.91 6.97
CA ILE A 42 2.77 -21.85 7.03
C ILE A 42 1.66 -22.13 8.05
N ASP A 43 1.23 -23.39 8.17
CA ASP A 43 0.27 -23.83 9.17
C ASP A 43 0.74 -23.57 10.61
N ARG A 44 2.04 -23.78 10.87
CA ARG A 44 2.65 -23.54 12.17
C ARG A 44 2.70 -22.06 12.51
N VAL A 45 3.18 -21.22 11.59
CA VAL A 45 3.25 -19.76 11.85
C VAL A 45 1.88 -19.13 12.00
N ARG A 46 0.86 -19.57 11.24
CA ARG A 46 -0.53 -19.12 11.46
C ARG A 46 -1.05 -19.54 12.83
N SER A 47 -0.75 -20.76 13.26
CA SER A 47 -1.12 -21.27 14.59
C SER A 47 -0.41 -20.51 15.72
N GLN A 48 0.87 -20.18 15.56
CA GLN A 48 1.61 -19.31 16.48
C GLN A 48 0.99 -17.92 16.57
N GLN A 49 0.65 -17.31 15.43
CA GLN A 49 0.03 -15.99 15.37
C GLN A 49 -1.37 -15.97 16.02
N ALA A 50 -2.17 -17.02 15.79
CA ALA A 50 -3.47 -17.18 16.44
C ALA A 50 -3.36 -17.43 17.95
N THR A 51 -2.38 -18.22 18.39
CA THR A 51 -2.11 -18.45 19.82
C THR A 51 -1.67 -17.15 20.50
N PHE A 52 -0.71 -16.43 19.91
CA PHE A 52 -0.28 -15.11 20.37
C PHE A 52 -1.44 -14.12 20.46
N PHE A 53 -2.30 -14.08 19.44
CA PHE A 53 -3.50 -13.26 19.45
C PHE A 53 -4.45 -13.62 20.61
N LEU A 54 -4.65 -14.91 20.85
CA LEU A 54 -5.51 -15.41 21.92
C LEU A 54 -4.97 -15.00 23.30
N ASP A 55 -3.66 -15.13 23.52
CA ASP A 55 -2.97 -14.80 24.78
C ASP A 55 -2.84 -13.29 25.05
N ASN A 56 -3.09 -12.45 24.05
CA ASN A 56 -2.97 -10.99 24.14
C ASN A 56 -4.31 -10.28 23.85
N PRO A 57 -5.25 -10.23 24.82
CA PRO A 57 -6.56 -9.57 24.65
C PRO A 57 -6.49 -8.09 24.25
N SER A 58 -5.37 -7.41 24.54
CA SER A 58 -5.14 -6.01 24.18
C SER A 58 -5.15 -5.76 22.66
N LEU A 59 -4.92 -6.81 21.86
CA LEU A 59 -4.90 -6.77 20.40
C LEU A 59 -6.30 -6.68 19.75
N GLY A 60 -7.38 -6.83 20.53
CA GLY A 60 -8.75 -6.69 20.06
C GLY A 60 -9.46 -8.02 19.79
N ASP A 61 -10.57 -7.97 19.07
CA ASP A 61 -11.49 -9.12 18.93
C ASP A 61 -11.43 -9.78 17.56
N VAL A 62 -10.69 -9.19 16.61
CA VAL A 62 -10.57 -9.72 15.25
C VAL A 62 -9.10 -9.96 14.91
N LEU A 63 -8.79 -11.18 14.45
CA LEU A 63 -7.54 -11.50 13.78
C LEU A 63 -7.78 -11.50 12.27
N LEU A 64 -7.14 -10.59 11.56
CA LEU A 64 -7.15 -10.52 10.09
C LEU A 64 -5.85 -11.11 9.56
N PHE A 65 -5.92 -12.29 8.95
CA PHE A 65 -4.81 -12.84 8.19
C PHE A 65 -4.72 -12.19 6.81
N VAL A 66 -3.50 -11.88 6.41
CA VAL A 66 -3.14 -11.37 5.08
C VAL A 66 -1.92 -12.12 4.58
N ASP A 67 -2.01 -12.70 3.39
CA ASP A 67 -0.85 -13.31 2.74
C ASP A 67 0.11 -12.24 2.22
N HIS A 68 1.40 -12.57 2.20
CA HIS A 68 2.49 -11.67 1.82
C HIS A 68 2.39 -11.09 0.40
N ASP A 69 1.56 -11.65 -0.47
CA ASP A 69 1.41 -11.37 -1.89
C ASP A 69 -0.05 -11.06 -2.27
N ILE A 70 -0.88 -10.64 -1.32
CA ILE A 70 -2.27 -10.22 -1.57
C ILE A 70 -2.42 -8.70 -1.51
N LEU A 71 -2.92 -8.10 -2.58
CA LEU A 71 -3.22 -6.68 -2.66
C LEU A 71 -4.66 -6.39 -2.23
N PHE A 72 -4.82 -5.49 -1.26
CA PHE A 72 -6.10 -5.08 -0.66
C PHE A 72 -6.08 -3.61 -0.27
N THR A 73 -7.21 -2.94 -0.21
CA THR A 73 -7.26 -1.54 0.25
C THR A 73 -7.46 -1.48 1.76
N ALA A 74 -7.13 -0.35 2.38
CA ALA A 74 -7.48 -0.12 3.79
C ALA A 74 -8.99 -0.25 4.03
N ARG A 75 -9.82 0.10 3.02
CA ARG A 75 -11.27 -0.06 3.07
C ARG A 75 -11.67 -1.54 3.12
N ASP A 76 -11.00 -2.40 2.35
CA ASP A 76 -11.26 -3.85 2.35
C ASP A 76 -10.96 -4.48 3.72
N ALA A 77 -9.82 -4.12 4.32
CA ALA A 77 -9.47 -4.59 5.66
C ALA A 77 -10.45 -4.08 6.72
N ALA A 78 -10.81 -2.79 6.66
CA ALA A 78 -11.81 -2.22 7.55
C ALA A 78 -13.18 -2.87 7.37
N GLN A 79 -13.54 -3.24 6.14
CA GLN A 79 -14.81 -3.88 5.81
C GLN A 79 -14.88 -5.27 6.41
N ILE A 80 -13.88 -6.13 6.19
CA ILE A 80 -13.82 -7.47 6.81
C ILE A 80 -13.92 -7.38 8.33
N VAL A 81 -13.19 -6.46 8.96
CA VAL A 81 -13.26 -6.29 10.43
C VAL A 81 -14.67 -5.90 10.86
N LYS A 82 -15.33 -4.96 10.16
CA LYS A 82 -16.72 -4.59 10.46
C LYS A 82 -17.67 -5.77 10.32
N ASP A 83 -17.52 -6.59 9.28
CA ASP A 83 -18.36 -7.77 9.09
C ASP A 83 -18.20 -8.78 10.23
N VAL A 84 -16.96 -9.03 10.64
CA VAL A 84 -16.69 -9.91 11.78
C VAL A 84 -17.33 -9.36 13.07
N TYR A 85 -17.26 -8.05 13.32
CA TYR A 85 -17.96 -7.42 14.45
C TYR A 85 -19.50 -7.48 14.32
N ASN A 86 -20.04 -7.57 13.10
CA ASN A 86 -21.46 -7.70 12.82
C ASN A 86 -21.97 -9.17 12.87
N GLY A 87 -21.13 -10.12 13.29
CA GLY A 87 -21.52 -11.52 13.50
C GLY A 87 -21.14 -12.46 12.35
N TYR A 88 -20.42 -11.99 11.33
CA TYR A 88 -19.80 -12.85 10.32
C TYR A 88 -18.47 -13.40 10.85
N ASP A 89 -18.55 -14.26 11.86
CA ASP A 89 -17.45 -14.66 12.75
C ASP A 89 -16.16 -15.14 12.06
N VAL A 90 -16.28 -15.73 10.88
CA VAL A 90 -15.17 -16.03 9.97
C VAL A 90 -15.53 -15.50 8.59
N CYS A 91 -14.87 -14.44 8.13
CA CYS A 91 -15.20 -13.77 6.87
C CYS A 91 -13.94 -13.54 6.03
N GLY A 92 -13.94 -14.05 4.80
CA GLY A 92 -12.85 -13.87 3.84
C GLY A 92 -13.26 -13.00 2.64
N ALA A 93 -12.27 -12.64 1.84
CA ALA A 93 -12.46 -11.96 0.55
C ALA A 93 -11.97 -12.84 -0.62
N MET A 94 -12.42 -12.53 -1.84
CA MET A 94 -12.06 -13.33 -3.02
C MET A 94 -10.75 -12.87 -3.65
N TYR A 95 -9.92 -13.83 -3.99
CA TYR A 95 -8.79 -13.73 -4.93
C TYR A 95 -8.64 -15.05 -5.70
N VAL A 96 -7.71 -15.08 -6.66
CA VAL A 96 -7.43 -16.27 -7.48
C VAL A 96 -6.01 -16.80 -7.23
N THR A 97 -5.77 -18.07 -7.54
CA THR A 97 -4.43 -18.67 -7.43
C THR A 97 -3.47 -18.11 -8.48
N ARG A 98 -2.18 -18.10 -8.14
CA ARG A 98 -1.10 -17.91 -9.14
C ARG A 98 -1.01 -19.18 -9.97
N SER A 99 -1.43 -19.12 -11.22
CA SER A 99 -1.36 -20.26 -12.14
C SER A 99 -0.78 -19.81 -13.47
N GLY A 100 0.17 -20.59 -14.01
CA GLY A 100 0.65 -20.42 -15.38
C GLY A 100 -0.36 -20.88 -16.44
N THR A 101 -1.49 -21.44 -16.02
CA THR A 101 -2.62 -21.82 -16.87
C THR A 101 -3.88 -21.04 -16.47
N VAL A 102 -4.97 -21.71 -16.08
CA VAL A 102 -6.20 -21.05 -15.63
C VAL A 102 -6.15 -20.91 -14.11
N PRO A 103 -6.24 -19.69 -13.56
CA PRO A 103 -6.38 -19.47 -12.12
C PRO A 103 -7.65 -20.12 -11.56
N HIS A 104 -7.59 -20.51 -10.30
CA HIS A 104 -8.74 -21.03 -9.56
C HIS A 104 -9.15 -20.06 -8.45
N PRO A 105 -10.44 -19.98 -8.09
CA PRO A 105 -10.87 -19.15 -6.96
C PRO A 105 -10.31 -19.71 -5.66
N ALA A 106 -9.80 -18.84 -4.79
CA ALA A 106 -9.25 -19.19 -3.48
C ALA A 106 -10.37 -19.41 -2.42
N VAL A 107 -11.50 -19.99 -2.84
CA VAL A 107 -12.62 -20.34 -1.98
C VAL A 107 -13.28 -21.62 -2.49
N ARG A 108 -14.00 -22.31 -1.62
CA ARG A 108 -14.91 -23.39 -1.96
C ARG A 108 -16.34 -22.97 -1.70
N LEU A 109 -17.15 -22.98 -2.74
CA LEU A 109 -18.59 -22.73 -2.67
C LEU A 109 -19.36 -24.02 -2.40
N LYS A 110 -20.61 -23.90 -1.96
CA LYS A 110 -21.54 -25.03 -1.88
C LYS A 110 -21.92 -25.49 -3.30
N PRO A 111 -22.25 -26.77 -3.53
CA PRO A 111 -22.70 -27.24 -4.84
C PRO A 111 -23.85 -26.38 -5.39
N GLY A 112 -23.70 -25.86 -6.61
CA GLY A 112 -24.69 -25.01 -7.28
C GLY A 112 -24.84 -23.58 -6.73
N GLN A 113 -24.05 -23.19 -5.73
CA GLN A 113 -24.12 -21.86 -5.14
C GLN A 113 -23.59 -20.79 -6.11
N ARG A 114 -24.36 -19.70 -6.22
CA ARG A 114 -23.97 -18.52 -6.99
C ARG A 114 -23.61 -17.37 -6.05
N VAL A 115 -22.51 -16.68 -6.35
CA VAL A 115 -22.07 -15.49 -5.65
C VAL A 115 -21.95 -14.34 -6.65
N VAL A 116 -22.59 -13.21 -6.33
CA VAL A 116 -22.60 -12.01 -7.17
C VAL A 116 -21.80 -10.92 -6.47
N PHE A 117 -20.73 -10.46 -7.11
CA PHE A 117 -19.88 -9.39 -6.58
C PHE A 117 -20.48 -8.03 -6.91
N LYS A 118 -20.84 -7.25 -5.89
CA LYS A 118 -21.42 -5.91 -6.04
C LYS A 118 -21.23 -5.08 -4.76
N PRO A 119 -21.20 -3.73 -4.85
CA PRO A 119 -20.90 -2.87 -3.71
C PRO A 119 -21.88 -2.95 -2.53
N ASP A 120 -23.12 -3.38 -2.79
CA ASP A 120 -24.22 -3.50 -1.83
C ASP A 120 -24.53 -4.97 -1.48
N ALA A 121 -23.59 -5.89 -1.72
CA ALA A 121 -23.75 -7.28 -1.35
C ALA A 121 -23.60 -7.46 0.17
N GLU A 122 -24.31 -8.46 0.70
CA GLU A 122 -24.09 -8.98 2.05
C GLU A 122 -23.12 -10.16 2.01
N PRO A 123 -22.33 -10.41 3.07
CA PRO A 123 -21.51 -11.60 3.18
C PRO A 123 -22.33 -12.89 3.01
N VAL A 124 -21.82 -13.81 2.20
CA VAL A 124 -22.49 -15.06 1.84
C VAL A 124 -21.81 -16.25 2.49
N GLU A 125 -22.58 -17.18 3.04
CA GLU A 125 -22.03 -18.39 3.66
C GLU A 125 -21.47 -19.35 2.59
N ILE A 126 -20.20 -19.73 2.71
CA ILE A 126 -19.48 -20.62 1.79
C ILE A 126 -18.96 -21.86 2.54
N VAL A 127 -18.31 -22.79 1.83
CA VAL A 127 -17.75 -24.01 2.43
C VAL A 127 -16.40 -23.68 3.10
N TYR A 128 -15.43 -23.19 2.34
CA TYR A 128 -14.09 -22.82 2.82
C TYR A 128 -13.62 -21.53 2.17
N ALA A 129 -12.93 -20.67 2.93
CA ALA A 129 -12.22 -19.51 2.43
C ALA A 129 -10.72 -19.71 2.65
N SER A 130 -9.89 -19.16 1.76
CA SER A 130 -8.45 -19.14 1.98
C SER A 130 -8.02 -18.00 2.90
N THR A 131 -6.93 -18.24 3.64
CA THR A 131 -6.44 -17.36 4.71
C THR A 131 -5.59 -16.19 4.21
N GLY A 132 -5.44 -16.02 2.89
CA GLY A 132 -4.71 -14.88 2.33
C GLY A 132 -5.42 -13.54 2.50
N PHE A 133 -6.73 -13.57 2.80
CA PHE A 133 -7.43 -12.42 3.35
C PHE A 133 -8.67 -12.86 4.14
N MET A 134 -8.49 -13.13 5.44
CA MET A 134 -9.55 -13.70 6.28
C MET A 134 -9.55 -13.08 7.69
N GLY A 135 -10.68 -12.49 8.05
CA GLY A 135 -10.98 -12.02 9.41
C GLY A 135 -11.65 -13.12 10.24
N ILE A 136 -11.19 -13.30 11.46
CA ILE A 136 -11.67 -14.32 12.39
C ILE A 136 -11.92 -13.68 13.76
N HIS A 137 -13.13 -13.85 14.29
CA HIS A 137 -13.47 -13.37 15.63
C HIS A 137 -12.76 -14.20 16.72
N ARG A 138 -12.29 -13.53 17.78
CA ARG A 138 -11.61 -14.14 18.94
C ARG A 138 -12.33 -15.36 19.51
N LYS A 139 -13.65 -15.24 19.70
CA LYS A 139 -14.52 -16.33 20.16
C LYS A 139 -14.41 -17.64 19.35
N VAL A 140 -14.03 -17.57 18.07
CA VAL A 140 -13.80 -18.76 17.25
C VAL A 140 -12.57 -19.50 17.78
N PHE A 141 -11.46 -18.80 18.01
CA PHE A 141 -10.25 -19.40 18.59
C PHE A 141 -10.47 -19.90 20.02
N GLU A 142 -11.16 -19.12 20.86
CA GLU A 142 -11.53 -19.53 22.22
C GLU A 142 -12.32 -20.84 22.23
N LYS A 143 -13.28 -20.97 21.30
CA LYS A 143 -14.09 -22.18 21.18
C LYS A 143 -13.25 -23.38 20.69
N LEU A 144 -12.41 -23.18 19.69
CA LEU A 144 -11.56 -24.24 19.14
C LEU A 144 -10.49 -24.71 20.14
N ALA A 145 -9.94 -23.79 20.93
CA ALA A 145 -8.94 -24.07 21.96
C ALA A 145 -9.45 -25.03 23.05
N GLN A 146 -10.77 -25.13 23.26
CA GLN A 146 -11.36 -26.07 24.22
C GLN A 146 -11.14 -27.54 23.83
N SER A 147 -10.95 -27.82 22.53
CA SER A 147 -10.83 -29.18 21.99
C SER A 147 -9.46 -29.51 21.41
N LEU A 148 -8.61 -28.49 21.18
CA LEU A 148 -7.29 -28.67 20.58
C LEU A 148 -6.22 -28.81 21.67
N PRO A 149 -5.21 -29.67 21.46
CA PRO A 149 -4.11 -29.79 22.40
C PRO A 149 -3.21 -28.54 22.38
N VAL A 150 -2.57 -28.25 23.50
CA VAL A 150 -1.41 -27.35 23.53
C VAL A 150 -0.17 -28.15 23.16
N LEU A 151 0.51 -27.74 22.09
CA LEU A 151 1.73 -28.36 21.56
C LEU A 151 2.93 -27.45 21.81
N ARG A 152 4.14 -27.96 21.56
CA ARG A 152 5.38 -27.17 21.59
C ARG A 152 5.92 -26.96 20.18
N SER A 153 6.36 -25.74 19.88
CA SER A 153 7.15 -25.40 18.69
C SER A 153 8.41 -24.66 19.10
N GLY A 154 9.52 -25.40 19.21
CA GLY A 154 10.73 -24.84 19.80
C GLY A 154 10.55 -24.60 21.30
N VAL A 155 10.71 -23.34 21.74
CA VAL A 155 10.52 -22.93 23.14
C VAL A 155 9.10 -22.45 23.45
N ASP A 156 8.28 -22.23 22.42
CA ASP A 156 6.94 -21.66 22.57
C ASP A 156 5.85 -22.74 22.61
N GLU A 157 4.77 -22.45 23.35
CA GLU A 157 3.52 -23.22 23.32
C GLU A 157 2.62 -22.73 22.17
N ILE A 158 1.93 -23.66 21.51
CA ILE A 158 1.11 -23.39 20.33
C ILE A 158 -0.17 -24.23 20.39
N ILE A 159 -1.30 -23.62 20.03
CA ILE A 159 -2.53 -24.34 19.72
C ILE A 159 -2.61 -24.53 18.20
N PRO A 160 -2.69 -25.76 17.67
CA PRO A 160 -2.54 -26.07 16.26
C PRO A 160 -3.82 -25.81 15.44
N PHE A 161 -4.34 -24.58 15.48
CA PHE A 161 -5.59 -24.20 14.81
C PHE A 161 -5.60 -24.53 13.30
N PHE A 162 -4.45 -24.36 12.64
CA PHE A 162 -4.29 -24.51 11.20
C PHE A 162 -3.64 -25.84 10.79
N MET A 163 -3.42 -26.78 11.70
CA MET A 163 -2.76 -28.06 11.35
C MET A 163 -3.58 -28.85 10.32
N PRO A 164 -3.03 -29.19 9.14
CA PRO A 164 -3.71 -29.99 8.11
C PRO A 164 -4.23 -31.34 8.61
N PHE A 165 -5.32 -31.84 8.03
CA PHE A 165 -5.81 -33.19 8.30
C PHE A 165 -6.63 -33.75 7.13
N ALA A 166 -6.80 -35.07 7.10
CA ALA A 166 -7.64 -35.74 6.12
C ALA A 166 -9.11 -35.69 6.53
N TYR A 167 -9.99 -35.30 5.61
CA TYR A 167 -11.44 -35.25 5.82
C TYR A 167 -12.17 -35.76 4.57
N GLN A 168 -13.02 -36.77 4.75
CA GLN A 168 -13.83 -37.36 3.67
C GLN A 168 -13.02 -37.77 2.42
N GLY A 169 -11.82 -38.31 2.61
CA GLY A 169 -10.94 -38.75 1.52
C GLY A 169 -10.10 -37.63 0.88
N GLU A 170 -10.21 -36.40 1.37
CA GLU A 170 -9.41 -35.26 0.93
C GLU A 170 -8.35 -34.89 1.98
N TYR A 171 -7.16 -34.50 1.52
CA TYR A 171 -6.15 -33.86 2.37
C TYR A 171 -6.41 -32.35 2.40
N LEU A 172 -6.92 -31.83 3.52
CA LEU A 172 -7.20 -30.40 3.63
C LEU A 172 -5.92 -29.61 3.86
N SER A 173 -5.72 -28.53 3.09
CA SER A 173 -4.73 -27.49 3.37
C SER A 173 -4.99 -26.79 4.71
N GLU A 174 -4.05 -25.97 5.17
CA GLU A 174 -4.10 -25.35 6.50
C GLU A 174 -5.33 -24.44 6.69
N ASP A 175 -5.70 -23.72 5.63
CA ASP A 175 -6.85 -22.82 5.60
C ASP A 175 -8.19 -23.58 5.61
N TRP A 176 -8.30 -24.64 4.81
CA TRP A 176 -9.48 -25.50 4.76
C TRP A 176 -9.62 -26.34 6.02
N ALA A 177 -8.52 -26.79 6.61
CA ALA A 177 -8.50 -27.48 7.89
C ALA A 177 -9.02 -26.57 9.02
N PHE A 178 -8.59 -25.30 9.07
CA PHE A 178 -9.17 -24.33 9.99
C PHE A 178 -10.66 -24.11 9.75
N CYS A 179 -11.08 -23.89 8.50
CA CYS A 179 -12.48 -23.69 8.17
C CYS A 179 -13.35 -24.90 8.56
N GLN A 180 -12.86 -26.12 8.34
CA GLN A 180 -13.55 -27.35 8.72
C GLN A 180 -13.67 -27.47 10.24
N ARG A 181 -12.60 -27.19 11.00
CA ARG A 181 -12.67 -27.13 12.48
C ARG A 181 -13.68 -26.10 12.98
N ALA A 182 -13.69 -24.90 12.41
CA ALA A 182 -14.64 -23.86 12.77
C ALA A 182 -16.09 -24.29 12.49
N ARG A 183 -16.34 -24.96 11.36
CA ARG A 183 -17.66 -25.52 11.02
C ARG A 183 -18.09 -26.65 11.96
N ASP A 184 -17.18 -27.55 12.32
CA ASP A 184 -17.44 -28.62 13.30
C ASP A 184 -17.76 -28.05 14.69
N ALA A 185 -17.20 -26.88 15.02
CA ALA A 185 -17.50 -26.13 16.24
C ALA A 185 -18.79 -25.28 16.16
N GLY A 186 -19.53 -25.33 15.03
CA GLY A 186 -20.81 -24.65 14.84
C GLY A 186 -20.73 -23.25 14.22
N PHE A 187 -19.53 -22.80 13.81
CA PHE A 187 -19.38 -21.52 13.10
C PHE A 187 -19.67 -21.65 11.61
N LYS A 188 -19.99 -20.53 10.99
CA LYS A 188 -20.18 -20.40 9.54
C LYS A 188 -18.99 -19.67 8.93
N ILE A 189 -18.64 -20.02 7.70
CA ILE A 189 -17.58 -19.37 6.92
C ILE A 189 -18.27 -18.47 5.91
N TYR A 190 -17.85 -17.21 5.83
CA TYR A 190 -18.44 -16.22 4.95
C TYR A 190 -17.43 -15.70 3.93
N LEU A 191 -17.95 -15.30 2.78
CA LEU A 191 -17.26 -14.55 1.75
C LEU A 191 -17.93 -13.18 1.61
N ASP A 192 -17.17 -12.10 1.67
CA ASP A 192 -17.67 -10.76 1.35
C ASP A 192 -17.59 -10.51 -0.17
N PRO A 193 -18.71 -10.43 -0.92
CA PRO A 193 -18.72 -10.20 -2.37
C PRO A 193 -18.48 -8.73 -2.74
N ARG A 194 -18.37 -7.83 -1.76
CA ARG A 194 -18.00 -6.43 -2.01
C ARG A 194 -16.51 -6.30 -2.31
N ILE A 195 -15.71 -7.25 -1.86
CA ILE A 195 -14.24 -7.18 -1.87
C ILE A 195 -13.67 -8.11 -2.95
N LYS A 196 -12.84 -7.54 -3.81
CA LYS A 196 -12.08 -8.25 -4.85
C LYS A 196 -10.61 -7.91 -4.69
N LEU A 197 -9.79 -8.94 -4.53
CA LEU A 197 -8.37 -8.78 -4.28
C LEU A 197 -7.54 -9.24 -5.47
N ALA A 198 -6.29 -8.79 -5.52
CA ALA A 198 -5.31 -9.25 -6.49
C ALA A 198 -4.23 -10.08 -5.80
N HIS A 199 -3.72 -11.10 -6.47
CA HIS A 199 -2.65 -11.97 -5.98
C HIS A 199 -1.39 -11.73 -6.82
N MET A 200 -0.30 -11.29 -6.18
CA MET A 200 0.95 -10.91 -6.84
C MET A 200 1.86 -12.10 -7.13
N GLY A 201 2.19 -12.27 -8.41
CA GLY A 201 3.32 -13.08 -8.89
C GLY A 201 4.07 -12.29 -9.96
N ASP A 202 4.43 -12.93 -11.07
CA ASP A 202 5.03 -12.26 -12.24
C ASP A 202 4.15 -11.12 -12.81
N ARG A 203 2.86 -11.13 -12.46
CA ARG A 203 1.87 -10.08 -12.66
C ARG A 203 0.87 -10.11 -11.51
N ALA A 204 0.00 -9.11 -11.44
CA ALA A 204 -1.21 -9.18 -10.61
C ALA A 204 -2.20 -10.17 -11.25
N TYR A 205 -2.60 -11.20 -10.48
CA TYR A 205 -3.68 -12.12 -10.83
C TYR A 205 -4.97 -11.63 -10.17
N VAL A 206 -6.00 -11.39 -10.97
CA VAL A 206 -7.28 -10.79 -10.55
C VAL A 206 -8.44 -11.73 -10.86
N LEU A 207 -9.64 -11.44 -10.34
CA LEU A 207 -10.82 -12.28 -10.57
C LEU A 207 -11.16 -12.39 -12.07
N GLU A 208 -10.82 -11.37 -12.85
CA GLU A 208 -11.01 -11.32 -14.30
C GLU A 208 -10.15 -12.34 -15.06
N ASP A 209 -9.11 -12.90 -14.44
CA ASP A 209 -8.27 -13.94 -15.04
C ASP A 209 -8.92 -15.34 -15.03
N LEU A 210 -10.08 -15.50 -14.38
CA LEU A 210 -10.81 -16.76 -14.40
C LEU A 210 -11.36 -17.05 -15.82
N GLN A 211 -10.84 -18.09 -16.48
CA GLN A 211 -11.45 -18.64 -17.69
C GLN A 211 -12.40 -19.78 -17.33
N LEU A 212 -13.66 -19.70 -17.76
CA LEU A 212 -14.66 -20.74 -17.52
C LEU A 212 -14.88 -21.55 -18.80
N SER A 213 -14.67 -22.87 -18.74
CA SER A 213 -15.19 -23.79 -19.75
C SER A 213 -16.63 -24.17 -19.43
N ALA A 214 -17.48 -24.15 -20.46
CA ALA A 214 -18.89 -24.42 -20.38
C ALA A 214 -19.18 -25.93 -20.31
N THR A 215 -19.06 -26.53 -19.13
CA THR A 215 -19.81 -27.74 -18.76
C THR A 215 -20.16 -27.66 -17.27
N ASP A 216 -21.41 -27.30 -17.00
CA ASP A 216 -22.15 -27.38 -15.72
C ASP A 216 -21.82 -26.47 -14.53
N GLN A 217 -21.35 -25.23 -14.75
CA GLN A 217 -21.47 -24.17 -13.73
C GLN A 217 -21.74 -22.80 -14.36
N ILE A 218 -23.01 -22.39 -14.42
CA ILE A 218 -23.37 -21.05 -14.90
C ILE A 218 -23.20 -20.05 -13.76
N VAL A 219 -22.13 -19.25 -13.85
CA VAL A 219 -21.95 -17.96 -13.17
C VAL A 219 -21.95 -16.88 -14.24
N THR A 220 -22.79 -15.85 -14.08
CA THR A 220 -22.93 -14.78 -15.07
C THR A 220 -22.24 -13.52 -14.57
N PHE A 221 -21.33 -12.96 -15.35
CA PHE A 221 -20.78 -11.63 -15.12
C PHE A 221 -20.80 -10.81 -16.42
N THR A 222 -21.14 -9.53 -16.29
CA THR A 222 -20.83 -8.49 -17.28
C THR A 222 -19.96 -7.48 -16.54
N VAL A 223 -18.68 -7.38 -16.90
CA VAL A 223 -17.74 -6.42 -16.32
C VAL A 223 -17.20 -5.56 -17.47
N ARG A 224 -17.21 -4.24 -17.28
CA ARG A 224 -16.50 -3.30 -18.15
C ARG A 224 -15.01 -3.34 -17.80
N GLU A 225 -14.16 -3.44 -18.83
CA GLU A 225 -12.71 -3.57 -18.75
C GLU A 225 -12.00 -2.47 -17.93
N GLY A 226 -10.96 -2.88 -17.20
CA GLY A 226 -9.95 -2.00 -16.59
C GLY A 226 -9.02 -2.78 -15.64
N GLN A 227 -7.77 -3.02 -16.05
CA GLN A 227 -6.74 -3.64 -15.21
C GLN A 227 -6.38 -2.75 -14.00
N ILE A 228 -6.27 -3.32 -12.80
CA ILE A 228 -6.00 -2.56 -11.57
C ILE A 228 -4.49 -2.25 -11.46
N ASP A 229 -4.05 -1.19 -12.12
CA ASP A 229 -2.92 -0.37 -11.65
C ASP A 229 -3.45 0.52 -10.51
N ARG A 230 -3.08 0.24 -9.25
CA ARG A 230 -3.59 1.01 -8.09
C ARG A 230 -3.02 2.42 -7.96
N THR A 231 -1.95 2.74 -8.68
CA THR A 231 -1.54 4.14 -8.83
C THR A 231 -2.37 4.86 -9.87
N GLU A 232 -3.08 4.09 -10.70
CA GLU A 232 -3.69 4.50 -11.94
C GLU A 232 -2.73 5.25 -12.87
N ILE A 233 -1.40 5.22 -12.66
CA ILE A 233 -0.43 5.99 -13.44
C ILE A 233 -0.51 5.61 -14.92
N ILE A 234 -0.59 4.31 -15.25
CA ILE A 234 -0.67 3.86 -16.64
C ILE A 234 -2.01 4.26 -17.26
N SER A 235 -3.11 4.13 -16.52
CA SER A 235 -4.46 4.54 -16.94
C SER A 235 -4.56 6.06 -17.14
N ASP A 236 -3.95 6.82 -16.23
CA ASP A 236 -3.92 8.27 -16.24
C ASP A 236 -3.04 8.79 -17.36
N LEU A 237 -1.86 8.20 -17.58
CA LEU A 237 -0.98 8.52 -18.71
C LEU A 237 -1.67 8.19 -20.04
N ALA A 238 -2.37 7.07 -20.12
CA ALA A 238 -3.14 6.70 -21.31
C ALA A 238 -4.21 7.76 -21.60
N ALA A 239 -4.95 8.19 -20.58
CA ALA A 239 -5.94 9.25 -20.73
C ALA A 239 -5.29 10.62 -21.04
N TYR A 240 -4.18 10.97 -20.40
CA TYR A 240 -3.49 12.25 -20.54
C TYR A 240 -2.83 12.40 -21.92
N TRP A 241 -2.18 11.35 -22.42
CA TRP A 241 -1.54 11.33 -23.73
C TRP A 241 -2.48 10.94 -24.87
N ASN A 242 -3.74 10.62 -24.57
CA ASN A 242 -4.71 10.10 -25.53
C ASN A 242 -4.16 8.86 -26.27
N LYS A 243 -3.70 7.88 -25.48
CA LYS A 243 -3.15 6.59 -25.90
C LYS A 243 -3.92 5.44 -25.26
N THR A 244 -3.75 4.24 -25.80
CA THR A 244 -4.20 3.02 -25.14
C THR A 244 -3.26 2.65 -23.98
N ILE A 245 -3.77 1.88 -23.02
CA ILE A 245 -2.98 1.33 -21.91
C ILE A 245 -1.76 0.55 -22.44
N GLU A 246 -1.95 -0.23 -23.50
CA GLU A 246 -0.89 -1.06 -24.07
C GLU A 246 0.21 -0.21 -24.73
N GLU A 247 -0.15 0.87 -25.42
CA GLU A 247 0.83 1.81 -25.95
C GLU A 247 1.66 2.47 -24.83
N VAL A 248 1.01 2.85 -23.73
CA VAL A 248 1.73 3.45 -22.58
C VAL A 248 2.67 2.45 -21.94
N LYS A 249 2.24 1.20 -21.72
CA LYS A 249 3.13 0.15 -21.20
C LYS A 249 4.33 -0.08 -22.10
N ASN A 250 4.10 -0.16 -23.42
CA ASN A 250 5.18 -0.31 -24.39
C ASN A 250 6.15 0.88 -24.34
N ILE A 251 5.65 2.11 -24.21
CA ILE A 251 6.51 3.29 -24.02
C ILE A 251 7.35 3.16 -22.74
N LEU A 252 6.72 2.88 -21.60
CA LEU A 252 7.42 2.80 -20.30
C LEU A 252 8.38 1.60 -20.20
N ASN A 253 8.19 0.55 -21.01
CA ASN A 253 9.10 -0.60 -21.07
C ASN A 253 10.26 -0.41 -22.04
N THR A 254 10.13 0.47 -23.04
CA THR A 254 11.14 0.69 -24.08
C THR A 254 12.00 1.92 -23.83
N VAL A 255 11.42 2.95 -23.22
CA VAL A 255 12.10 4.19 -22.88
C VAL A 255 12.72 4.07 -21.50
N SER A 256 14.00 4.41 -21.35
CA SER A 256 14.57 4.66 -20.02
C SER A 256 14.46 6.15 -19.72
N GLY A 257 13.47 6.55 -18.92
CA GLY A 257 13.23 7.94 -18.53
C GLY A 257 14.45 8.54 -17.85
N LYS A 258 15.05 7.79 -16.92
CA LYS A 258 16.31 8.11 -16.25
C LYS A 258 17.45 8.44 -17.21
N GLN A 259 17.70 7.57 -18.20
CA GLN A 259 18.77 7.81 -19.18
C GLN A 259 18.45 9.00 -20.11
N LEU A 260 17.20 9.19 -20.50
CA LEU A 260 16.80 10.35 -21.28
C LEU A 260 17.03 11.65 -20.52
N LEU A 261 16.64 11.68 -19.24
CA LEU A 261 16.81 12.84 -18.37
C LEU A 261 18.29 13.16 -18.15
N ALA A 262 19.11 12.15 -17.86
CA ALA A 262 20.56 12.31 -17.68
C ALA A 262 21.24 12.85 -18.94
N ARG A 263 20.87 12.34 -20.13
CA ARG A 263 21.38 12.85 -21.41
C ARG A 263 20.97 14.30 -21.64
N GLU A 264 19.69 14.62 -21.48
CA GLU A 264 19.19 15.99 -21.66
C GLU A 264 19.85 16.97 -20.68
N TRP A 265 20.06 16.54 -19.43
CA TRP A 265 20.76 17.32 -18.41
C TRP A 265 22.20 17.59 -18.82
N ASN A 266 22.94 16.57 -19.26
CA ASN A 266 24.33 16.74 -19.69
C ASN A 266 24.47 17.59 -20.96
N GLU A 267 23.51 17.51 -21.89
CA GLU A 267 23.47 18.34 -23.10
C GLU A 267 23.21 19.82 -22.78
N LYS A 268 22.28 20.09 -21.86
CA LYS A 268 21.94 21.47 -21.45
C LYS A 268 22.92 22.05 -20.44
N ASN A 269 23.51 21.19 -19.62
CA ASN A 269 24.50 21.48 -18.58
C ASN A 269 24.15 22.72 -17.72
N PRO A 270 22.97 22.78 -17.06
CA PRO A 270 22.56 23.94 -16.29
C PRO A 270 23.51 24.21 -15.11
N GLN A 271 23.92 25.47 -14.91
CA GLN A 271 24.90 25.86 -13.89
C GLN A 271 24.35 26.82 -12.83
N THR A 272 23.34 27.62 -13.19
CA THR A 272 22.71 28.59 -12.29
C THR A 272 21.40 28.05 -11.72
N PRO A 273 20.92 28.53 -10.56
CA PRO A 273 19.64 28.07 -10.01
C PRO A 273 18.47 28.32 -10.97
N GLU A 274 18.49 29.43 -11.73
CA GLU A 274 17.47 29.72 -12.74
C GLU A 274 17.52 28.72 -13.90
N GLU A 275 18.70 28.33 -14.37
CA GLU A 275 18.86 27.31 -15.41
C GLU A 275 18.39 25.93 -14.95
N VAL A 276 18.67 25.56 -13.70
CA VAL A 276 18.20 24.31 -13.09
C VAL A 276 16.67 24.29 -13.01
N GLU A 277 16.04 25.36 -12.50
CA GLU A 277 14.58 25.44 -12.48
C GLU A 277 13.99 25.43 -13.91
N ASN A 278 14.58 26.18 -14.83
CA ASN A 278 14.14 26.22 -16.22
C ASN A 278 14.26 24.87 -16.92
N PHE A 279 15.27 24.06 -16.56
CA PHE A 279 15.38 22.68 -17.02
C PHE A 279 14.13 21.88 -16.65
N TYR A 280 13.75 21.84 -15.36
CA TYR A 280 12.57 21.08 -14.90
C TYR A 280 11.25 21.64 -15.43
N ARG A 281 11.16 22.95 -15.64
CA ARG A 281 9.98 23.59 -16.27
C ARG A 281 9.82 23.19 -17.74
N ALA A 282 10.92 23.00 -18.46
CA ALA A 282 10.93 22.78 -19.90
C ALA A 282 11.01 21.30 -20.32
N THR A 283 11.63 20.44 -19.52
CA THR A 283 11.80 19.03 -19.89
C THR A 283 10.45 18.31 -19.94
N LYS A 284 10.26 17.54 -21.01
CA LYS A 284 9.13 16.61 -21.14
C LYS A 284 9.52 15.17 -20.77
N ASN A 285 10.81 14.92 -20.56
CA ASN A 285 11.32 13.56 -20.35
C ASN A 285 11.17 13.12 -18.90
N TYR A 286 11.10 14.06 -17.96
CA TYR A 286 11.04 13.73 -16.53
C TYR A 286 9.78 12.94 -16.13
N ILE A 287 8.67 13.12 -16.87
CA ILE A 287 7.44 12.36 -16.61
C ILE A 287 7.63 10.85 -16.79
N TYR A 288 8.50 10.41 -17.71
CA TYR A 288 8.80 8.98 -17.91
C TYR A 288 9.55 8.43 -16.71
N ASP A 289 10.59 9.15 -16.28
CA ASP A 289 11.41 8.77 -15.14
C ASP A 289 10.58 8.69 -13.86
N LEU A 290 9.79 9.74 -13.57
CA LEU A 290 8.87 9.76 -12.45
C LEU A 290 7.85 8.62 -12.53
N ALA A 291 7.23 8.37 -13.68
CA ALA A 291 6.26 7.28 -13.84
C ALA A 291 6.89 5.90 -13.57
N GLN A 292 8.04 5.61 -14.17
CA GLN A 292 8.77 4.36 -13.96
C GLN A 292 9.18 4.19 -12.50
N PHE A 293 9.68 5.27 -11.89
CA PHE A 293 10.09 5.24 -10.50
C PHE A 293 8.90 5.02 -9.55
N ASN A 294 7.80 5.74 -9.76
CA ASN A 294 6.59 5.64 -8.94
C ASN A 294 5.89 4.28 -9.06
N LEU A 295 6.09 3.57 -10.18
CA LEU A 295 5.65 2.19 -10.36
C LEU A 295 6.63 1.16 -9.75
N SER A 296 7.84 1.57 -9.37
CA SER A 296 8.86 0.67 -8.83
C SER A 296 8.71 0.44 -7.31
N PRO A 297 9.14 -0.72 -6.79
CA PRO A 297 9.20 -0.95 -5.33
C PRO A 297 10.03 0.09 -4.57
N GLY A 298 11.04 0.67 -5.21
CA GLY A 298 11.93 1.66 -4.59
C GLY A 298 11.21 2.93 -4.17
N TYR A 299 10.23 3.40 -4.95
CA TYR A 299 9.41 4.56 -4.57
C TYR A 299 8.55 4.25 -3.34
N TRP A 300 7.93 3.08 -3.31
CA TRP A 300 7.08 2.67 -2.18
C TRP A 300 7.86 2.51 -0.87
N TRP A 301 9.10 2.04 -0.96
CA TRP A 301 10.01 2.03 0.18
C TRP A 301 10.31 3.44 0.69
N ARG A 302 10.54 4.40 -0.22
CA ARG A 302 10.84 5.79 0.17
C ARG A 302 9.66 6.49 0.83
N ILE A 303 8.42 6.24 0.39
CA ILE A 303 7.26 6.87 1.03
C ILE A 303 6.77 6.10 2.26
N TYR A 304 7.30 4.92 2.56
CA TYR A 304 6.91 4.12 3.71
C TYR A 304 6.96 4.87 5.05
N PRO A 305 7.95 5.74 5.35
CA PRO A 305 7.97 6.51 6.59
C PRO A 305 6.82 7.54 6.71
N VAL A 306 6.21 7.97 5.59
CA VAL A 306 5.08 8.92 5.57
C VAL A 306 3.90 8.40 6.40
N ARG A 307 3.70 7.08 6.49
CA ARG A 307 2.64 6.45 7.31
C ARG A 307 2.75 6.78 8.81
N GLN A 308 3.94 7.16 9.29
CA GLN A 308 4.19 7.51 10.68
C GLN A 308 3.87 8.98 10.99
N LEU A 309 3.56 9.78 9.98
CA LEU A 309 3.21 11.18 10.17
C LEU A 309 1.79 11.28 10.74
N ALA A 310 1.71 11.74 11.99
CA ALA A 310 0.46 12.15 12.61
C ALA A 310 0.16 13.60 12.18
N GLY A 311 -0.99 13.83 11.56
CA GLY A 311 -1.36 15.17 11.12
C GLY A 311 -2.48 15.16 10.08
N LYS A 312 -3.24 16.25 10.00
CA LYS A 312 -4.24 16.41 8.94
C LYS A 312 -3.71 17.26 7.79
N ARG A 313 -2.82 18.23 8.04
CA ARG A 313 -2.31 19.16 7.02
C ARG A 313 -0.89 18.80 6.60
N ILE A 314 -0.76 18.22 5.42
CA ILE A 314 0.50 17.69 4.91
C ILE A 314 0.88 18.45 3.64
N VAL A 315 2.13 18.88 3.57
CA VAL A 315 2.73 19.44 2.36
C VAL A 315 3.52 18.34 1.65
N ASP A 316 3.23 18.12 0.38
CA ASP A 316 4.01 17.28 -0.53
C ASP A 316 4.91 18.20 -1.37
N PHE A 317 6.17 18.37 -0.96
CA PHE A 317 7.13 19.31 -1.54
C PHE A 317 7.99 18.62 -2.59
N GLY A 318 7.89 19.06 -3.84
CA GLY A 318 8.44 18.33 -4.99
C GLY A 318 7.59 17.10 -5.32
N GLY A 319 6.26 17.23 -5.25
CA GLY A 319 5.35 16.09 -5.35
C GLY A 319 5.34 15.39 -6.71
N GLY A 320 6.10 15.87 -7.71
CA GLY A 320 6.32 15.20 -8.99
C GLY A 320 5.00 14.97 -9.73
N ILE A 321 4.70 13.71 -10.07
CA ILE A 321 3.44 13.35 -10.74
C ILE A 321 2.24 13.20 -9.79
N GLY A 322 2.38 13.55 -8.51
CA GLY A 322 1.28 13.64 -7.54
C GLY A 322 0.83 12.32 -6.91
N THR A 323 1.63 11.26 -7.02
CA THR A 323 1.27 9.93 -6.50
C THR A 323 1.12 9.92 -4.99
N LEU A 324 2.05 10.54 -4.24
CA LEU A 324 1.95 10.65 -2.79
C LEU A 324 0.75 11.54 -2.39
N SER A 325 0.59 12.69 -3.05
CA SER A 325 -0.54 13.58 -2.83
C SER A 325 -1.91 12.90 -2.95
N LEU A 326 -2.10 12.05 -3.98
CA LEU A 326 -3.33 11.27 -4.12
C LEU A 326 -3.53 10.28 -2.97
N ALA A 327 -2.48 9.52 -2.62
CA ALA A 327 -2.54 8.57 -1.51
C ALA A 327 -2.88 9.25 -0.18
N LEU A 328 -2.31 10.43 0.08
CA LEU A 328 -2.61 11.23 1.27
C LEU A 328 -4.05 11.78 1.24
N ALA A 329 -4.54 12.23 0.09
CA ALA A 329 -5.91 12.72 -0.05
C ALA A 329 -6.95 11.60 0.18
N GLU A 330 -6.70 10.40 -0.36
CA GLU A 330 -7.54 9.21 -0.11
C GLU A 330 -7.57 8.80 1.36
N ALA A 331 -6.48 9.05 2.09
CA ALA A 331 -6.38 8.88 3.54
C ALA A 331 -7.02 10.04 4.34
N ASN A 332 -7.86 10.87 3.70
CA ASN A 332 -8.54 12.02 4.29
C ASN A 332 -7.59 13.05 4.93
N ARG A 333 -6.42 13.26 4.32
CA ARG A 333 -5.51 14.37 4.67
C ARG A 333 -5.84 15.61 3.84
N GLU A 334 -5.66 16.78 4.45
CA GLU A 334 -5.61 18.06 3.76
C GLU A 334 -4.22 18.24 3.15
N VAL A 335 -4.13 18.06 1.83
CA VAL A 335 -2.85 18.03 1.11
C VAL A 335 -2.61 19.36 0.40
N THR A 336 -1.42 19.93 0.63
CA THR A 336 -0.87 21.00 -0.22
C THR A 336 0.26 20.42 -1.05
N TYR A 337 0.03 20.27 -2.36
CA TYR A 337 1.02 19.85 -3.34
C TYR A 337 1.82 21.07 -3.82
N VAL A 338 3.14 21.01 -3.71
CA VAL A 338 4.06 22.08 -4.08
C VAL A 338 4.97 21.57 -5.18
N GLU A 339 4.86 22.17 -6.37
CA GLU A 339 5.68 21.81 -7.52
C GLU A 339 5.84 23.01 -8.47
N LEU A 340 7.00 23.12 -9.11
CA LEU A 340 7.25 24.15 -10.10
C LEU A 340 6.29 23.98 -11.30
N PRO A 341 5.84 25.07 -11.94
CA PRO A 341 5.13 25.00 -13.21
C PRO A 341 5.89 24.18 -14.27
N SER A 342 5.45 22.94 -14.51
CA SER A 342 6.14 21.95 -15.36
C SER A 342 5.15 21.03 -16.07
N GLU A 343 5.63 20.20 -17.00
CA GLU A 343 4.76 19.23 -17.69
C GLU A 343 4.28 18.11 -16.75
N HIS A 344 5.13 17.62 -15.85
CA HIS A 344 4.75 16.59 -14.88
C HIS A 344 3.75 17.14 -13.83
N ARG A 345 3.82 18.43 -13.49
CA ARG A 345 2.78 19.09 -12.68
C ARG A 345 1.43 19.14 -13.39
N ARG A 346 1.40 19.48 -14.69
CA ARG A 346 0.13 19.46 -15.46
C ARG A 346 -0.48 18.06 -15.45
N PHE A 347 0.36 17.03 -15.56
CA PHE A 347 -0.08 15.66 -15.41
C PHE A 347 -0.61 15.37 -13.99
N ALA A 348 0.09 15.78 -12.93
CA ALA A 348 -0.41 15.64 -11.55
C ALA A 348 -1.78 16.31 -11.35
N GLU A 349 -1.94 17.56 -11.81
CA GLU A 349 -3.22 18.28 -11.74
C GLU A 349 -4.34 17.58 -12.54
N PHE A 350 -4.01 16.98 -13.69
CA PHE A 350 -4.94 16.14 -14.46
C PHE A 350 -5.39 14.93 -13.63
N ARG A 351 -4.44 14.23 -12.98
CA ARG A 351 -4.74 13.09 -12.11
C ARG A 351 -5.63 13.51 -10.94
N PHE A 352 -5.32 14.62 -10.26
CA PHE A 352 -6.14 15.11 -9.15
C PHE A 352 -7.60 15.36 -9.56
N LYS A 353 -7.82 15.94 -10.74
CA LYS A 353 -9.17 16.14 -11.29
C LYS A 353 -9.86 14.83 -11.64
N ARG A 354 -9.15 13.92 -12.30
CA ARG A 354 -9.66 12.60 -12.72
C ARG A 354 -10.11 11.76 -11.53
N HIS A 355 -9.30 11.76 -10.46
CA HIS A 355 -9.56 11.05 -9.20
C HIS A 355 -10.46 11.82 -8.23
N ARG A 356 -10.94 13.01 -8.61
CA ARG A 356 -11.78 13.89 -7.78
C ARG A 356 -11.14 14.19 -6.41
N ALA A 357 -9.82 14.27 -6.37
CA ALA A 357 -9.06 14.58 -5.17
C ALA A 357 -8.99 16.10 -4.98
N ASN A 358 -9.43 16.57 -3.81
CA ASN A 358 -9.35 17.98 -3.45
C ASN A 358 -7.97 18.30 -2.87
N ILE A 359 -7.00 18.58 -3.74
CA ILE A 359 -5.61 18.86 -3.39
C ILE A 359 -5.30 20.32 -3.71
N ARG A 360 -4.75 21.07 -2.75
CA ARG A 360 -4.32 22.45 -2.96
C ARG A 360 -3.00 22.46 -3.71
N VAL A 361 -2.95 23.08 -4.88
CA VAL A 361 -1.74 23.18 -5.71
C VAL A 361 -1.13 24.56 -5.57
N VAL A 362 0.17 24.63 -5.29
CA VAL A 362 0.93 25.90 -5.17
C VAL A 362 2.32 25.76 -5.80
N ASP A 363 2.91 26.91 -6.14
CA ASP A 363 4.22 26.97 -6.82
C ASP A 363 5.41 26.95 -5.84
N SER A 364 5.17 27.33 -4.58
CA SER A 364 6.20 27.42 -3.55
C SER A 364 5.60 27.27 -2.15
N LEU A 365 6.48 27.19 -1.15
CA LEU A 365 6.11 27.17 0.27
C LEU A 365 5.63 28.54 0.80
N ASP A 366 5.60 29.57 -0.05
CA ASP A 366 5.29 30.94 0.40
C ASP A 366 3.87 31.06 0.95
N GLY A 367 3.76 31.68 2.13
CA GLY A 367 2.48 31.90 2.81
C GLY A 367 1.88 30.65 3.47
N LEU A 368 2.55 29.48 3.37
CA LEU A 368 2.13 28.30 4.14
C LEU A 368 2.51 28.47 5.61
N THR A 369 1.57 28.18 6.49
CA THR A 369 1.77 28.20 7.94
C THR A 369 1.03 27.06 8.61
N ASN A 370 1.39 26.74 9.85
CA ASN A 370 0.73 25.76 10.70
C ASN A 370 0.63 24.34 10.10
N GLN A 371 1.54 23.94 9.22
CA GLN A 371 1.54 22.60 8.63
C GLN A 371 1.91 21.54 9.68
N ASP A 372 1.22 20.39 9.66
CA ASP A 372 1.53 19.27 10.55
C ASP A 372 2.78 18.54 10.09
N ALA A 373 2.93 18.38 8.77
CA ALA A 373 4.15 17.84 8.20
C ALA A 373 4.47 18.41 6.81
N ILE A 374 5.74 18.34 6.45
CA ILE A 374 6.25 18.57 5.09
C ILE A 374 7.04 17.34 4.68
N VAL A 375 6.70 16.76 3.53
CA VAL A 375 7.37 15.59 2.97
C VAL A 375 8.12 16.02 1.72
N ALA A 376 9.38 15.62 1.61
CA ALA A 376 10.22 15.78 0.42
C ALA A 376 10.82 14.42 0.07
N ILE A 377 10.41 13.83 -1.05
CA ILE A 377 10.87 12.51 -1.52
C ILE A 377 11.65 12.74 -2.81
N ASP A 378 12.92 12.32 -2.84
CA ASP A 378 13.84 12.54 -3.96
C ASP A 378 13.67 13.95 -4.58
N THR A 379 13.72 14.97 -3.74
CA THR A 379 13.50 16.37 -4.12
C THR A 379 14.69 17.27 -3.76
N LEU A 380 15.23 17.15 -2.55
CA LEU A 380 16.22 18.13 -2.06
C LEU A 380 17.58 18.01 -2.78
N GLU A 381 17.90 16.85 -3.31
CA GLU A 381 19.06 16.61 -4.16
C GLU A 381 18.94 17.29 -5.54
N HIS A 382 17.73 17.63 -6.00
CA HIS A 382 17.51 18.30 -7.28
C HIS A 382 17.55 19.84 -7.18
N ILE A 383 17.72 20.38 -5.97
CA ILE A 383 17.72 21.82 -5.71
C ILE A 383 19.15 22.37 -5.78
N HIS A 384 19.34 23.41 -6.58
CA HIS A 384 20.62 24.08 -6.70
C HIS A 384 21.14 24.57 -5.32
N PRO A 385 22.42 24.36 -4.97
CA PRO A 385 22.96 24.66 -3.63
C PRO A 385 22.72 26.08 -3.13
N SER A 386 22.65 27.07 -4.02
CA SER A 386 22.39 28.48 -3.62
C SER A 386 20.93 28.76 -3.20
N ARG A 387 19.99 27.84 -3.46
CA ARG A 387 18.55 27.99 -3.11
C ARG A 387 18.16 27.18 -1.88
N ILE A 388 18.95 26.16 -1.52
CA ILE A 388 18.57 25.17 -0.51
C ILE A 388 18.36 25.77 0.89
N GLU A 389 19.20 26.72 1.31
CA GLU A 389 19.06 27.35 2.63
C GLU A 389 17.76 28.15 2.76
N ALA A 390 17.38 28.87 1.70
CA ALA A 390 16.13 29.63 1.67
C ALA A 390 14.91 28.70 1.69
N ILE A 391 14.97 27.57 0.98
CA ILE A 391 13.90 26.56 0.97
C ILE A 391 13.80 25.88 2.33
N ALA A 392 14.92 25.47 2.92
CA ALA A 392 14.96 24.86 4.25
C ALA A 392 14.36 25.77 5.32
N ARG A 393 14.64 27.08 5.24
CA ARG A 393 14.04 28.09 6.11
C ARG A 393 12.52 28.12 5.98
N LYS A 394 12.00 28.19 4.74
CA LYS A 394 10.56 28.17 4.47
C LYS A 394 9.88 26.88 4.96
N MET A 395 10.54 25.72 4.82
CA MET A 395 10.01 24.45 5.34
C MET A 395 9.82 24.52 6.87
N CYS A 396 10.84 24.96 7.61
CA CYS A 396 10.73 25.10 9.06
C CYS A 396 9.71 26.17 9.49
N GLU A 397 9.63 27.29 8.78
CA GLU A 397 8.67 28.37 9.08
C GLU A 397 7.23 27.93 8.86
N ALA A 398 6.95 27.14 7.81
CA ALA A 398 5.62 26.65 7.49
C ALA A 398 5.07 25.66 8.53
N LEU A 399 5.93 24.94 9.27
CA LEU A 399 5.52 24.00 10.30
C LEU A 399 4.96 24.68 11.56
N ARG A 400 3.94 24.07 12.16
CA ARG A 400 3.57 24.37 13.55
C ARG A 400 4.60 23.80 14.54
N ASN A 401 4.52 24.23 15.79
CA ASN A 401 5.24 23.57 16.88
C ASN A 401 4.82 22.09 16.99
N GLY A 402 5.79 21.18 17.10
CA GLY A 402 5.62 19.74 17.03
C GLY A 402 5.31 19.20 15.64
N GLY A 403 5.40 20.02 14.59
CA GLY A 403 5.31 19.59 13.20
C GLY A 403 6.59 18.90 12.73
N VAL A 404 6.49 18.07 11.68
CA VAL A 404 7.59 17.19 11.23
C VAL A 404 7.96 17.43 9.76
N ILE A 405 9.25 17.54 9.47
CA ILE A 405 9.80 17.38 8.13
C ILE A 405 10.22 15.93 7.96
N LEU A 406 9.78 15.31 6.86
CA LEU A 406 10.23 14.01 6.42
C LEU A 406 10.93 14.16 5.07
N GLU A 407 12.23 13.93 5.06
CA GLU A 407 13.14 14.04 3.93
C GLU A 407 13.65 12.63 3.60
N VAL A 408 13.43 12.19 2.37
CA VAL A 408 13.85 10.87 1.90
C VAL A 408 14.39 11.02 0.47
N SER A 409 15.67 11.38 0.36
CA SER A 409 16.35 11.60 -0.92
C SER A 409 17.67 10.81 -1.01
N ASP A 410 18.12 10.50 -2.22
CA ASP A 410 19.42 9.88 -2.47
C ASP A 410 20.44 10.90 -2.98
N PHE A 411 21.33 11.34 -2.09
CA PHE A 411 22.35 12.34 -2.39
C PHE A 411 23.62 11.76 -3.04
N GLY A 412 23.61 10.48 -3.44
CA GLY A 412 24.72 9.86 -4.17
C GLY A 412 24.90 10.44 -5.57
N TYR A 413 26.12 10.85 -5.92
CA TYR A 413 26.46 11.18 -7.31
C TYR A 413 26.62 9.89 -8.12
N SER A 414 25.97 9.83 -9.28
CA SER A 414 26.22 8.81 -10.30
C SER A 414 26.07 9.41 -11.69
N ASP A 415 26.71 8.80 -12.69
CA ASP A 415 26.54 9.19 -14.11
C ASP A 415 25.08 9.08 -14.58
N GLU A 416 24.30 8.33 -13.83
CA GLU A 416 22.89 8.05 -14.00
C GLU A 416 21.97 9.11 -13.37
N HIS A 417 22.51 9.96 -12.48
CA HIS A 417 21.81 11.10 -11.86
C HIS A 417 22.72 12.35 -11.79
N PRO A 418 23.12 12.92 -12.94
CA PRO A 418 24.06 14.06 -12.98
C PRO A 418 23.46 15.36 -12.40
N MET A 419 22.17 15.36 -12.08
CA MET A 419 21.43 16.49 -11.51
C MET A 419 21.39 16.53 -9.99
N HIS A 420 22.01 15.56 -9.30
CA HIS A 420 22.00 15.49 -7.84
C HIS A 420 23.09 16.40 -7.23
N TYR A 421 22.69 17.17 -6.21
CA TYR A 421 23.56 17.96 -5.37
C TYR A 421 23.53 17.43 -3.93
N ASP A 422 24.69 17.09 -3.38
CA ASP A 422 24.77 16.78 -1.95
C ASP A 422 24.80 18.06 -1.10
N THR A 423 23.61 18.50 -0.68
CA THR A 423 23.42 19.72 0.11
C THR A 423 23.02 19.45 1.57
N ARG A 424 23.11 18.20 2.02
CA ARG A 424 22.64 17.74 3.35
C ARG A 424 23.10 18.62 4.49
N SER A 425 24.40 18.90 4.53
CA SER A 425 25.03 19.71 5.58
C SER A 425 24.50 21.16 5.61
N LEU A 426 24.09 21.71 4.47
CA LEU A 426 23.59 23.09 4.37
C LEU A 426 22.21 23.21 4.98
N TRP A 427 21.26 22.36 4.57
CA TRP A 427 19.89 22.45 5.07
C TRP A 427 19.72 21.89 6.49
N GLU A 428 20.50 20.86 6.90
CA GLU A 428 20.46 20.36 8.29
C GLU A 428 20.90 21.45 9.28
N LYS A 429 21.88 22.28 8.89
CA LYS A 429 22.30 23.44 9.68
C LYS A 429 21.14 24.43 9.86
N ILE A 430 20.45 24.79 8.78
CA ILE A 430 19.30 25.71 8.83
C ILE A 430 18.15 25.13 9.66
N PHE A 431 17.84 23.85 9.51
CA PHE A 431 16.83 23.18 10.34
C PHE A 431 17.17 23.29 11.82
N LYS A 432 18.42 23.01 12.20
CA LYS A 432 18.88 23.14 13.58
C LYS A 432 18.78 24.58 14.11
N GLU A 433 19.21 25.57 13.32
CA GLU A 433 19.11 27.00 13.69
C GLU A 433 17.67 27.45 13.94
N LEU A 434 16.70 26.87 13.23
CA LEU A 434 15.27 27.18 13.33
C LEU A 434 14.49 26.26 14.26
N GLY A 435 15.18 25.40 15.02
CA GLY A 435 14.56 24.52 16.01
C GLY A 435 13.89 23.26 15.45
N CYS A 436 14.10 22.94 14.16
CA CYS A 436 13.77 21.65 13.57
C CYS A 436 14.89 20.63 13.89
N ILE A 437 14.67 19.81 14.91
CA ILE A 437 15.69 18.89 15.43
C ILE A 437 15.52 17.49 14.83
N LYS A 438 16.61 16.88 14.38
CA LYS A 438 16.63 15.51 13.88
C LYS A 438 16.22 14.53 14.99
N ILE A 439 15.16 13.75 14.74
CA ILE A 439 14.65 12.71 15.65
C ILE A 439 15.13 11.32 15.20
N SER A 440 15.16 11.10 13.90
CA SER A 440 15.72 9.91 13.26
C SER A 440 16.27 10.30 11.88
N GLU A 441 16.87 9.37 11.17
CA GLU A 441 17.26 9.58 9.77
C GLU A 441 16.07 10.07 8.94
N GLY A 442 16.29 11.12 8.14
CA GLY A 442 15.26 11.78 7.33
C GLY A 442 14.15 12.50 8.09
N ARG A 443 14.11 12.46 9.43
CA ARG A 443 12.98 12.99 10.21
C ARG A 443 13.40 14.09 11.17
N TYR A 444 12.78 15.27 11.02
CA TYR A 444 13.10 16.47 11.80
C TYR A 444 11.82 17.04 12.42
N GLU A 445 11.82 17.32 13.72
CA GLU A 445 10.65 17.86 14.44
C GLU A 445 10.92 19.29 14.90
N LYS A 446 10.00 20.21 14.59
CA LYS A 446 10.05 21.60 15.08
C LYS A 446 9.70 21.63 16.55
N LYS A 447 10.68 21.93 17.41
CA LYS A 447 10.42 22.10 18.85
C LYS A 447 9.56 23.33 19.10
N GLY A 448 8.62 23.20 20.03
CA GLY A 448 7.92 24.36 20.56
C GLY A 448 8.91 25.20 21.35
N GLY A 449 8.97 26.49 21.02
CA GLY A 449 9.69 27.49 21.82
C GLY A 449 9.05 27.71 23.18
#